data_AF-A0A2D9Y1P2-F1
#
_entry.id   AF-A0A2D9Y1P2-F1
#
_cell.length_a   1.000
_cell.length_b   1.000
_cell.length_c   1.000
_cell.angle_alpha   90.00
_cell.angle_beta   90.00
_cell.angle_gamma   90.00
#
_symmetry.space_group_name_H-M   'P 1'
#
loop_
_entity.id
_entity.type
_entity.pdbx_description
1 polymer ?
#
loop_
_entity_poly.entity_id
_entity_poly.type
_entity_poly.pdbx_seq_one_letter_code
_entity_poly.pdbx_strand_id
1 'polypeptide(L)'
;MQATALLHTIEKVIQNMPTDWLKLTTHRLDIYDEQQAKTEFLQEFEALVASDTLDTTALSNLPTAYDYIRLGHPLSSVLEWVLGNIHNLNAEAVISFDSITMPVLAILRTNLLAGKTTKIYHSDPLPELFDQKILQEIYGYQFTTEQVK
;
A
#
# COMPACT_ATOMS: atom_id res chain seq x y z
N MET A 1 -15.01 17.81 -8.10
CA MET A 1 -14.84 18.67 -6.91
C MET A 1 -14.03 17.94 -5.82
N GLN A 2 -14.42 16.74 -5.36
CA GLN A 2 -13.62 15.96 -4.39
C GLN A 2 -12.20 15.60 -4.89
N ALA A 3 -12.07 15.13 -6.14
CA ALA A 3 -10.76 14.80 -6.72
C ALA A 3 -9.79 16.01 -6.78
N THR A 4 -10.31 17.22 -7.02
CA THR A 4 -9.48 18.43 -7.08
C THR A 4 -8.96 18.85 -5.70
N ALA A 5 -9.80 18.74 -4.67
CA ALA A 5 -9.38 19.02 -3.29
C ALA A 5 -8.34 18.01 -2.81
N LEU A 6 -8.54 16.72 -3.12
CA LEU A 6 -7.58 15.66 -2.80
C LEU A 6 -6.22 15.89 -3.47
N LEU A 7 -6.19 16.26 -4.75
CA LEU A 7 -4.94 16.57 -5.45
C LEU A 7 -4.20 17.76 -4.83
N HIS A 8 -4.93 18.80 -4.41
CA HIS A 8 -4.35 19.96 -3.70
C HIS A 8 -3.75 19.56 -2.34
N THR A 9 -4.44 18.70 -1.58
CA THR A 9 -3.91 18.12 -0.34
C THR A 9 -2.60 17.38 -0.60
N ILE A 10 -2.54 16.55 -1.64
CA ILE A 10 -1.33 15.80 -1.97
C ILE A 10 -0.20 16.69 -2.45
N GLU A 11 -0.50 17.76 -3.19
CA GLU A 11 0.48 18.77 -3.55
C GLU A 11 1.11 19.41 -2.30
N LYS A 12 0.30 19.80 -1.30
CA LYS A 12 0.81 20.33 -0.02
C LYS A 12 1.68 19.30 0.72
N VAL A 13 1.25 18.04 0.77
CA VAL A 13 2.02 16.97 1.45
C VAL A 13 3.37 16.78 0.78
N ILE A 14 3.43 16.67 -0.55
CA ILE A 14 4.69 16.49 -1.29
C ILE A 14 5.61 17.71 -1.12
N GLN A 15 5.05 18.93 -1.14
CA GLN A 15 5.83 20.16 -0.96
C GLN A 15 6.44 20.27 0.45
N ASN A 16 5.74 19.81 1.48
CA ASN A 16 6.15 19.96 2.88
C ASN A 16 6.72 18.68 3.50
N MET A 17 6.80 17.57 2.75
CA MET A 17 7.20 16.29 3.33
C MET A 17 8.59 16.38 3.98
N PRO A 18 8.78 15.79 5.17
CA PRO A 18 10.07 15.69 5.79
C PRO A 18 11.05 14.95 4.86
N THR A 19 12.28 15.45 4.75
CA THR A 19 13.30 14.77 3.91
C THR A 19 13.58 13.34 4.38
N ASP A 20 13.32 13.07 5.66
CA ASP A 20 13.44 11.76 6.28
C ASP A 20 12.51 10.72 5.68
N TRP A 21 11.34 11.12 5.14
CA TRP A 21 10.46 10.23 4.38
C TRP A 21 11.10 9.67 3.09
N LEU A 22 12.21 10.25 2.63
CA LEU A 22 12.97 9.74 1.49
C LEU A 22 14.29 9.10 1.89
N LYS A 23 14.92 9.62 2.95
CA LYS A 23 16.31 9.31 3.28
C LYS A 23 16.48 8.31 4.41
N LEU A 24 15.53 8.23 5.34
CA LEU A 24 15.66 7.35 6.49
C LEU A 24 15.10 5.97 6.18
N THR A 25 15.89 4.97 6.52
CA THR A 25 15.52 3.55 6.52
C THR A 25 15.58 2.97 7.94
N THR A 26 15.63 3.81 8.98
CA THR A 26 15.91 3.43 10.37
C THR A 26 14.91 4.01 11.36
N HIS A 27 14.52 3.19 12.34
CA HIS A 27 13.43 3.45 13.29
C HIS A 27 13.51 4.70 14.19
N ARG A 28 12.33 5.24 14.57
CA ARG A 28 12.05 5.97 15.84
C ARG A 28 11.38 5.04 16.88
N LEU A 29 12.14 4.15 17.53
CA LEU A 29 11.60 3.02 18.36
C LEU A 29 10.83 3.48 19.60
N ASP A 30 10.94 4.75 19.91
CA ASP A 30 10.31 5.42 21.02
C ASP A 30 8.79 5.67 20.81
N ILE A 31 8.28 5.60 19.58
CA ILE A 31 6.92 6.08 19.23
C ILE A 31 6.10 5.14 18.32
N TYR A 32 6.46 3.85 18.20
CA TYR A 32 5.83 2.94 17.24
C TYR A 32 5.23 1.69 17.89
N ASP A 33 3.97 1.43 17.59
CA ASP A 33 3.32 0.15 17.81
C ASP A 33 3.24 -0.63 16.48
N GLU A 34 4.04 -1.70 16.36
CA GLU A 34 4.08 -2.53 15.14
C GLU A 34 2.71 -3.09 14.76
N GLN A 35 1.83 -3.34 15.74
CA GLN A 35 0.49 -3.86 15.46
C GLN A 35 -0.42 -2.81 14.82
N GLN A 36 -0.12 -1.53 14.99
CA GLN A 36 -0.96 -0.41 14.54
C GLN A 36 -0.29 0.47 13.49
N ALA A 37 0.94 0.14 13.08
CA ALA A 37 1.80 0.88 12.16
C ALA A 37 1.08 1.74 11.09
N LYS A 38 0.34 1.08 10.19
CA LYS A 38 -0.36 1.75 9.09
C LYS A 38 -1.63 2.47 9.58
N THR A 39 -2.38 1.85 10.48
CA THR A 39 -3.64 2.40 11.01
C THR A 39 -3.39 3.69 11.78
N GLU A 40 -2.42 3.71 12.69
CA GLU A 40 -2.08 4.87 13.51
C GLU A 40 -1.53 6.03 12.66
N PHE A 41 -0.62 5.72 11.72
CA PHE A 41 -0.13 6.72 10.75
C PHE A 41 -1.29 7.37 9.99
N LEU A 42 -2.22 6.57 9.46
CA LEU A 42 -3.33 7.08 8.66
C LEU A 42 -4.33 7.88 9.49
N GLN A 43 -4.63 7.45 10.72
CA GLN A 43 -5.51 8.19 11.63
C GLN A 43 -4.97 9.59 11.94
N GLU A 44 -3.69 9.69 12.32
CA GLU A 44 -3.06 10.98 12.59
C GLU A 44 -2.90 11.83 11.32
N PHE A 45 -2.57 11.19 10.19
CA PHE A 45 -2.49 11.87 8.90
C PHE A 45 -3.85 12.45 8.47
N GLU A 46 -4.94 11.70 8.62
CA GLU A 46 -6.30 12.18 8.34
C GLU A 46 -6.70 13.35 9.24
N ALA A 47 -6.29 13.35 10.52
CA ALA A 47 -6.50 14.47 11.42
C ALA A 47 -5.75 15.74 10.96
N LEU A 48 -4.51 15.59 10.48
CA LEU A 48 -3.73 16.70 9.90
C LEU A 48 -4.37 17.23 8.62
N VAL A 49 -4.86 16.34 7.74
CA VAL A 49 -5.58 16.74 6.51
C VAL A 49 -6.88 17.48 6.86
N ALA A 50 -7.66 16.97 7.83
CA ALA A 50 -8.92 17.58 8.24
C ALA A 50 -8.75 18.96 8.88
N SER A 51 -7.60 19.19 9.54
CA SER A 51 -7.24 20.48 10.16
C SER A 51 -6.42 21.40 9.24
N ASP A 52 -6.14 20.99 8.00
CA ASP A 52 -5.24 21.67 7.04
C ASP A 52 -3.83 21.96 7.61
N THR A 53 -3.37 21.13 8.57
CA THR A 53 -2.08 21.28 9.25
C THR A 53 -1.03 20.38 8.59
N LEU A 54 -0.64 20.75 7.37
CA LEU A 54 0.26 19.94 6.51
C LEU A 54 1.66 20.57 6.35
N ASP A 55 2.12 21.29 7.36
CA ASP A 55 3.49 21.80 7.39
C ASP A 55 4.51 20.70 7.74
N THR A 56 5.79 20.97 7.46
CA THR A 56 6.87 19.99 7.66
C THR A 56 6.99 19.54 9.11
N THR A 57 6.71 20.39 10.10
CA THR A 57 6.80 20.04 11.52
C THR A 57 5.69 19.05 11.88
N ALA A 58 4.45 19.32 11.46
CA ALA A 58 3.33 18.42 11.68
C ALA A 58 3.56 17.04 11.03
N LEU A 59 3.98 17.02 9.77
CA LEU A 59 4.26 15.77 9.03
C LEU A 59 5.46 14.98 9.62
N SER A 60 6.46 15.68 10.18
CA SER A 60 7.61 15.03 10.85
C SER A 60 7.24 14.32 12.15
N ASN A 61 6.12 14.72 12.76
CA ASN A 61 5.66 14.17 14.03
C ASN A 61 4.69 13.00 13.87
N LEU A 62 4.31 12.65 12.64
CA LEU A 62 3.46 11.48 12.41
C LEU A 62 4.15 10.21 12.94
N PRO A 63 3.38 9.30 13.57
CA PRO A 63 3.93 8.04 14.05
C PRO A 63 4.25 7.16 12.85
N THR A 64 5.54 6.97 12.55
CA THR A 64 5.99 6.14 11.43
C THR A 64 7.17 5.28 11.87
N ALA A 65 7.14 3.99 11.49
CA ALA A 65 8.34 3.17 11.49
C ALA A 65 9.04 3.28 10.15
N TYR A 66 10.27 3.80 10.16
CA TYR A 66 11.14 3.80 8.99
C TYR A 66 11.96 2.51 8.86
N ASP A 67 11.93 1.60 9.85
CA ASP A 67 12.92 0.53 10.02
C ASP A 67 12.73 -0.67 9.10
N TYR A 68 11.52 -0.84 8.59
CA TYR A 68 11.27 -1.76 7.50
C TYR A 68 10.30 -1.06 6.57
N ILE A 69 10.81 -0.50 5.48
CA ILE A 69 10.00 -0.04 4.34
C ILE A 69 8.99 -1.11 3.87
N ARG A 70 9.23 -2.38 4.23
CA ARG A 70 8.36 -3.54 4.00
C ARG A 70 7.13 -3.60 4.91
N LEU A 71 7.14 -2.95 6.07
CA LEU A 71 6.04 -2.94 7.05
C LEU A 71 5.09 -1.74 6.87
N GLY A 72 5.61 -0.62 6.37
CA GLY A 72 4.81 0.54 6.02
C GLY A 72 5.70 1.77 5.81
N HIS A 73 5.66 2.34 4.61
CA HIS A 73 6.38 3.57 4.28
C HIS A 73 5.39 4.75 4.24
N PRO A 74 5.75 5.96 4.74
CA PRO A 74 4.84 7.11 4.72
C PRO A 74 4.29 7.41 3.34
N LEU A 75 5.14 7.42 2.30
CA LEU A 75 4.69 7.70 0.93
C LEU A 75 3.79 6.60 0.35
N SER A 76 4.05 5.32 0.67
CA SER A 76 3.17 4.22 0.24
C SER A 76 1.82 4.32 0.96
N SER A 77 1.82 4.65 2.24
CA SER A 77 0.60 4.83 3.04
C SER A 77 -0.24 5.99 2.51
N VAL A 78 0.39 7.12 2.16
CA VAL A 78 -0.30 8.26 1.52
C VAL A 78 -0.84 7.88 0.14
N LEU A 79 -0.07 7.16 -0.68
CA LEU A 79 -0.56 6.67 -1.99
C LEU A 79 -1.79 5.75 -1.82
N GLU A 80 -1.71 4.78 -0.92
CA GLU A 80 -2.79 3.85 -0.62
C GLU A 80 -4.03 4.57 -0.08
N TRP A 81 -3.83 5.61 0.75
CA TRP A 81 -4.90 6.48 1.23
C TRP A 81 -5.57 7.26 0.09
N VAL A 82 -4.80 7.84 -0.83
CA VAL A 82 -5.34 8.53 -2.01
C VAL A 82 -6.17 7.59 -2.86
N LEU A 83 -5.63 6.41 -3.17
CA LEU A 83 -6.32 5.39 -3.96
C LEU A 83 -7.60 4.91 -3.25
N GLY A 84 -7.55 4.72 -1.93
CA GLY A 84 -8.71 4.42 -1.10
C GLY A 84 -9.80 5.47 -1.24
N ASN A 85 -9.45 6.75 -1.12
CA ASN A 85 -10.40 7.86 -1.27
C ASN A 85 -10.98 7.95 -2.69
N ILE A 86 -10.16 7.80 -3.73
CA ILE A 86 -10.63 7.86 -5.13
C ILE A 86 -11.60 6.72 -5.45
N HIS A 87 -11.36 5.53 -4.90
CA HIS A 87 -12.16 4.34 -5.18
C HIS A 87 -13.23 4.04 -4.12
N ASN A 88 -13.42 4.90 -3.10
CA ASN A 88 -14.30 4.68 -1.95
C ASN A 88 -14.02 3.35 -1.22
N LEU A 89 -12.74 3.06 -0.99
CA LEU A 89 -12.26 1.89 -0.24
C LEU A 89 -11.64 2.33 1.09
N ASN A 90 -11.68 1.46 2.10
CA ASN A 90 -10.88 1.67 3.31
C ASN A 90 -9.38 1.60 2.93
N ALA A 91 -8.64 2.68 3.19
CA ALA A 91 -7.21 2.80 2.91
C ALA A 91 -6.37 1.69 3.57
N GLU A 92 -6.79 1.19 4.73
CA GLU A 92 -6.15 0.06 5.41
C GLU A 92 -6.17 -1.22 4.55
N ALA A 93 -7.18 -1.38 3.70
CA ALA A 93 -7.35 -2.52 2.80
C ALA A 93 -6.70 -2.33 1.41
N VAL A 94 -6.10 -1.17 1.14
CA VAL A 94 -5.40 -0.88 -0.12
C VAL A 94 -3.90 -1.13 0.07
N ILE A 95 -3.30 -1.97 -0.76
CA ILE A 95 -1.86 -2.27 -0.72
C ILE A 95 -1.26 -1.98 -2.09
N SER A 96 -0.22 -1.15 -2.10
CA SER A 96 0.55 -0.81 -3.28
C SER A 96 1.70 -1.80 -3.51
N PHE A 97 2.00 -2.08 -4.77
CA PHE A 97 3.08 -2.98 -5.18
C PHE A 97 3.84 -2.36 -6.35
N ASP A 98 5.16 -2.56 -6.37
CA ASP A 98 6.05 -2.06 -7.45
C ASP A 98 5.88 -2.79 -8.79
N SER A 99 4.97 -3.77 -8.86
CA SER A 99 4.72 -4.59 -10.06
C SER A 99 3.25 -4.91 -10.22
N ILE A 100 2.81 -4.97 -11.48
CA ILE A 100 1.45 -5.30 -11.87
C ILE A 100 1.06 -6.76 -11.55
N THR A 101 2.03 -7.68 -11.44
CA THR A 101 1.75 -9.10 -11.14
C THR A 101 1.81 -9.41 -9.64
N MET A 102 2.54 -8.62 -8.86
CA MET A 102 2.74 -8.90 -7.43
C MET A 102 1.46 -8.93 -6.59
N PRO A 103 0.41 -8.11 -6.84
CA PRO A 103 -0.86 -8.26 -6.13
C PRO A 103 -1.46 -9.66 -6.26
N VAL A 104 -1.40 -10.25 -7.46
CA VAL A 104 -1.90 -11.61 -7.71
C VAL A 104 -1.05 -12.65 -6.97
N LEU A 105 0.27 -12.50 -7.00
CA LEU A 105 1.20 -13.39 -6.28
C LEU A 105 1.00 -13.32 -4.76
N ALA A 106 0.74 -12.13 -4.20
CA ALA A 106 0.43 -11.96 -2.78
C ALA A 106 -0.84 -12.72 -2.38
N ILE A 107 -1.87 -12.69 -3.23
CA ILE A 107 -3.11 -13.47 -3.03
C ILE A 107 -2.82 -14.97 -3.12
N LEU A 108 -2.08 -15.42 -4.14
CA LEU A 108 -1.70 -16.83 -4.30
C LEU A 108 -0.93 -17.35 -3.08
N ARG A 109 0.02 -16.56 -2.56
CA ARG A 109 0.78 -16.91 -1.37
C ARG A 109 -0.11 -16.99 -0.13
N THR A 110 -1.00 -16.03 0.05
CA THR A 110 -1.94 -15.98 1.18
C THR A 110 -2.86 -17.21 1.16
N ASN A 111 -3.43 -17.53 -0.01
CA ASN A 111 -4.30 -18.69 -0.16
C ASN A 111 -3.55 -20.01 0.02
N LEU A 112 -2.32 -20.13 -0.47
CA LEU A 112 -1.48 -21.32 -0.23
C LEU A 112 -1.27 -21.55 1.26
N LEU A 113 -0.92 -20.51 2.02
CA LEU A 113 -0.73 -20.60 3.48
C LEU A 113 -2.04 -20.93 4.22
N ALA A 114 -3.17 -20.49 3.69
CA ALA A 114 -4.50 -20.83 4.20
C ALA A 114 -5.04 -22.20 3.73
N GLY A 115 -4.28 -22.96 2.93
CA GLY A 115 -4.71 -24.23 2.37
C GLY A 115 -5.88 -24.13 1.37
N LYS A 116 -6.04 -22.96 0.73
CA LYS A 116 -7.12 -22.69 -0.23
C LYS A 116 -6.63 -22.85 -1.67
N THR A 117 -7.36 -23.62 -2.47
CA THR A 117 -7.16 -23.66 -3.92
C THR A 117 -7.67 -22.36 -4.56
N THR A 118 -6.86 -21.76 -5.43
CA THR A 118 -7.22 -20.49 -6.11
C THR A 118 -7.68 -20.75 -7.53
N LYS A 119 -8.72 -20.05 -7.99
CA LYS A 119 -9.12 -20.01 -9.41
C LYS A 119 -9.13 -18.57 -9.88
N ILE A 120 -8.40 -18.28 -10.95
CA ILE A 120 -8.21 -16.94 -11.50
C ILE A 120 -9.04 -16.83 -12.77
N TYR A 121 -9.97 -15.89 -12.81
CA TYR A 121 -10.76 -15.57 -13.99
C TYR A 121 -10.23 -14.28 -14.63
N HIS A 122 -10.10 -14.25 -15.95
CA HIS A 122 -9.58 -13.08 -16.67
C HIS A 122 -10.28 -12.88 -18.00
N SER A 123 -10.54 -11.62 -18.40
CA SER A 123 -11.09 -11.27 -19.71
C SER A 123 -10.00 -11.14 -20.77
N ASP A 124 -8.92 -10.45 -20.40
CA ASP A 124 -7.78 -10.17 -21.25
C ASP A 124 -6.69 -11.24 -21.12
N PRO A 125 -5.75 -11.34 -22.07
CA PRO A 125 -4.57 -12.18 -21.90
C PRO A 125 -3.83 -11.86 -20.60
N LEU A 126 -3.38 -12.90 -19.90
CA LEU A 126 -2.56 -12.71 -18.70
C LEU A 126 -1.27 -11.97 -19.05
N PRO A 127 -0.74 -11.11 -18.16
CA PRO A 127 0.51 -10.39 -18.40
C PRO A 127 1.65 -11.35 -18.73
N GLU A 128 2.58 -10.95 -19.61
CA GLU A 128 3.76 -11.76 -19.96
C GLU A 128 4.60 -12.14 -18.72
N LEU A 129 4.64 -11.23 -17.72
CA LEU A 129 5.33 -11.45 -16.44
C LEU A 129 4.64 -12.49 -15.53
N PHE A 130 3.44 -12.98 -15.89
CA PHE A 130 2.71 -14.01 -15.14
C PHE A 130 3.01 -15.40 -15.70
N ASP A 131 4.23 -15.90 -15.45
CA ASP A 131 4.65 -17.23 -15.88
C ASP A 131 4.02 -18.32 -14.99
N GLN A 132 2.92 -18.91 -15.47
CA GLN A 132 2.19 -19.94 -14.75
C GLN A 132 3.06 -21.16 -14.40
N LYS A 133 3.97 -21.54 -15.31
CA LYS A 133 4.81 -22.73 -15.12
C LYS A 133 5.77 -22.51 -13.98
N ILE A 134 6.45 -21.36 -13.95
CA ILE A 134 7.34 -21.00 -12.83
C ILE A 134 6.56 -20.93 -11.52
N LEU A 135 5.39 -20.29 -11.53
CA LEU A 135 4.56 -20.13 -10.32
C LEU A 135 4.08 -21.47 -9.75
N GLN A 136 3.75 -22.44 -10.60
CA GLN A 136 3.29 -23.76 -10.17
C GLN A 136 4.45 -24.71 -9.83
N GLU A 137 5.42 -24.86 -10.74
CA GLU A 137 6.48 -25.87 -10.62
C GLU A 137 7.59 -25.46 -9.64
N ILE A 138 7.91 -24.15 -9.57
CA ILE A 138 9.01 -23.66 -8.73
C ILE A 138 8.50 -23.08 -7.42
N TYR A 139 7.48 -22.21 -7.47
CA TYR A 139 6.94 -21.59 -6.25
C TYR A 139 5.87 -22.44 -5.56
N GLY A 140 5.37 -23.50 -6.20
CA GLY A 140 4.40 -24.43 -5.61
C GLY A 140 3.00 -23.84 -5.42
N TYR A 141 2.65 -22.76 -6.13
CA TYR A 141 1.31 -22.18 -6.01
C TYR A 141 0.26 -23.07 -6.65
N GLN A 142 -0.84 -23.29 -5.93
CA GLN A 142 -1.96 -24.12 -6.38
C GLN A 142 -3.08 -23.25 -6.94
N PHE A 143 -3.13 -23.12 -8.26
CA PHE A 143 -4.17 -22.37 -8.93
C PHE A 143 -4.49 -22.88 -10.33
N THR A 144 -5.68 -22.52 -10.81
CA THR A 144 -6.10 -22.67 -12.21
C THR A 144 -6.49 -21.30 -12.79
N THR A 145 -6.35 -21.15 -14.11
CA THR A 145 -6.77 -19.94 -14.83
C THR A 145 -7.89 -20.27 -15.81
N GLU A 146 -8.90 -19.41 -15.91
CA GLU A 146 -9.99 -19.52 -16.86
C GLU A 146 -10.26 -18.17 -17.54
N GLN A 147 -10.23 -18.15 -18.87
CA GLN A 147 -10.60 -16.95 -19.61
C GLN A 147 -12.13 -16.85 -19.70
N VAL A 148 -12.68 -15.71 -19.29
CA VAL A 148 -14.11 -15.39 -19.33
C VAL A 148 -14.37 -14.29 -20.35
N LYS A 149 -15.57 -14.30 -20.94
CA LYS A 149 -15.98 -13.30 -21.95
C LYS A 149 -16.64 -12.09 -21.31
#